data_AF-A0A924ZUG0-F1
#
_entry.id   AF-A0A924ZUG0-F1
#
_cell.length_a   1.000
_cell.length_b   1.000
_cell.length_c   1.000
_cell.angle_alpha   90.00
_cell.angle_beta   90.00
_cell.angle_gamma   90.00
#
_symmetry.space_group_name_H-M   'P 1'
#
loop_
_entity.id
_entity.type
_entity.pdbx_description
1 polymer ?
#
loop_
_entity_poly.entity_id
_entity_poly.type
_entity_poly.pdbx_seq_one_letter_code
_entity_poly.pdbx_strand_id
1 'polypeptide(L)'
;MSYEFYKIAHLLGIFFLVSGLMGVFFTVWAGTPLQGKIKSASFAMHGIGLVIMLVTGFGLLAKLGLASSMPTWAYLKFGLWAFFAVAISILKRKGQIGMPIYILLLIGYFCAAYIGVMKPAF
;
A
#
# COMPACT_ATOMS: atom_id res chain seq x y z
N MET A 1 -18.91 5.82 -12.81
CA MET A 1 -17.57 6.43 -12.65
C MET A 1 -16.65 5.96 -13.77
N SER A 2 -15.76 6.82 -14.24
CA SER A 2 -14.83 6.54 -15.35
C SER A 2 -13.60 5.73 -14.90
N TYR A 3 -12.79 5.28 -15.85
CA TYR A 3 -11.52 4.60 -15.56
C TYR A 3 -10.54 5.53 -14.83
N GLU A 4 -10.47 6.78 -15.28
CA GLU A 4 -9.61 7.85 -14.75
C GLU A 4 -9.93 8.14 -13.29
N PHE A 5 -11.22 8.17 -12.93
CA PHE A 5 -11.64 8.33 -11.54
C PHE A 5 -11.02 7.26 -10.64
N TYR A 6 -11.17 5.99 -11.00
CA TYR A 6 -10.60 4.89 -10.21
C TYR A 6 -9.07 4.94 -10.20
N LYS A 7 -8.43 5.32 -11.31
CA LYS A 7 -6.97 5.44 -11.39
C LYS A 7 -6.45 6.54 -10.46
N ILE A 8 -7.06 7.72 -10.49
CA ILE A 8 -6.71 8.86 -9.62
C ILE A 8 -6.95 8.48 -8.15
N ALA A 9 -8.10 7.91 -7.84
CA ALA A 9 -8.41 7.49 -6.48
C ALA A 9 -7.44 6.40 -5.98
N HIS A 10 -7.04 5.46 -6.84
CA HIS A 10 -6.05 4.43 -6.49
C HIS A 10 -4.68 5.05 -6.15
N LEU A 11 -4.23 6.03 -6.94
CA LEU A 11 -2.99 6.78 -6.66
C LEU A 11 -3.09 7.57 -5.36
N LEU A 12 -4.24 8.21 -5.10
CA LEU A 12 -4.52 8.86 -3.82
C LEU A 12 -4.40 7.87 -2.66
N GLY A 13 -4.96 6.67 -2.80
CA GLY A 13 -4.84 5.59 -1.84
C GLY A 13 -3.39 5.21 -1.53
N ILE A 14 -2.51 5.19 -2.53
CA ILE A 14 -1.07 4.96 -2.34
C ILE A 14 -0.45 6.06 -1.46
N PHE A 15 -0.76 7.34 -1.70
CA PHE A 15 -0.24 8.44 -0.87
C PHE A 15 -0.68 8.31 0.59
N PHE A 16 -1.95 7.97 0.85
CA PHE A 16 -2.46 7.70 2.20
C PHE A 16 -1.77 6.48 2.85
N LEU A 17 -1.61 5.39 2.09
CA LEU A 17 -0.98 4.16 2.56
C LEU A 17 0.47 4.40 2.97
N VAL A 18 1.25 5.05 2.10
CA VAL A 18 2.68 5.31 2.30
C VAL A 18 2.89 6.32 3.43
N SER A 19 2.14 7.42 3.45
CA SER A 19 2.28 8.45 4.50
C SER A 19 2.04 7.88 5.89
N GLY A 20 0.99 7.06 6.05
CA GLY A 20 0.72 6.38 7.31
C GLY A 20 1.81 5.39 7.70
N LEU A 21 2.26 4.55 6.75
CA LEU A 21 3.30 3.54 7.00
C LEU A 21 4.64 4.18 7.39
N MET A 22 5.06 5.22 6.68
CA MET A 22 6.31 5.94 6.93
C MET A 22 6.26 6.72 8.24
N GLY A 23 5.11 7.29 8.61
CA GLY A 23 4.92 7.90 9.92
C GLY A 23 5.20 6.94 11.08
N VAL A 24 4.72 5.68 10.97
CA VAL A 24 5.08 4.62 11.95
C VAL A 24 6.57 4.30 11.89
N PHE A 25 7.12 4.04 10.69
CA PHE A 25 8.51 3.63 10.52
C PHE A 25 9.49 4.65 11.13
N PHE A 26 9.43 5.90 10.70
CA PHE A 26 10.39 6.92 11.13
C PHE A 26 10.25 7.27 12.61
N THR A 27 9.04 7.24 13.17
CA THR A 27 8.83 7.43 14.61
C THR A 27 9.53 6.35 15.43
N VAL A 28 9.29 5.08 15.07
CA VAL A 28 9.88 3.93 15.78
C VAL A 28 11.39 3.86 15.55
N TRP A 29 11.85 4.11 14.33
CA TRP A 29 13.28 4.08 14.00
C TRP A 29 14.07 5.19 14.71
N ALA A 30 13.47 6.36 14.90
CA ALA A 30 14.04 7.44 15.71
C ALA A 30 14.04 7.14 17.23
N GLY A 31 13.60 5.96 17.68
CA GLY A 31 13.49 5.61 19.08
C GLY A 31 12.40 6.37 19.84
N THR A 32 11.52 7.06 19.11
CA THR A 32 10.44 7.86 19.71
C THR A 32 9.22 6.97 19.98
N PRO A 33 8.59 7.06 21.18
CA PRO A 33 7.37 6.32 21.46
C PRO A 33 6.24 6.66 20.48
N LEU A 34 5.67 5.64 19.83
CA LEU A 34 4.54 5.80 18.92
C LEU A 34 3.22 6.01 19.70
N GLN A 35 2.84 7.26 19.94
CA GLN A 35 1.66 7.62 20.76
C GLN A 35 0.92 8.86 20.25
N GLY A 36 -0.21 9.20 20.89
CA GLY A 36 -0.96 10.43 20.61
C GLY A 36 -1.46 10.57 19.16
N LYS A 37 -1.40 11.80 18.64
CA LYS A 37 -1.92 12.15 17.31
C LYS A 37 -1.15 11.48 16.17
N ILE A 38 0.18 11.35 16.30
CA ILE A 38 1.00 10.71 15.26
C ILE A 38 0.62 9.24 15.08
N LYS A 39 0.45 8.49 16.18
CA LYS A 39 -0.05 7.11 16.13
C LYS A 39 -1.40 7.05 15.42
N SER A 40 -2.36 7.84 15.88
CA SER A 40 -3.73 7.80 15.37
C SER A 40 -3.81 8.16 13.89
N ALA A 41 -3.14 9.24 13.48
CA ALA A 41 -3.07 9.68 12.09
C ALA A 41 -2.35 8.64 11.20
N SER A 42 -1.21 8.09 11.63
CA SER A 42 -0.47 7.12 10.85
C SER A 42 -1.26 5.83 10.59
N PHE A 43 -1.92 5.27 11.61
CA PHE A 43 -2.78 4.10 11.43
C PHE A 43 -4.01 4.39 10.58
N ALA A 44 -4.67 5.55 10.79
CA ALA A 44 -5.84 5.95 10.03
C ALA A 44 -5.51 6.17 8.55
N MET A 45 -4.47 6.96 8.23
CA MET A 45 -4.06 7.21 6.86
C MET A 45 -3.68 5.91 6.15
N HIS A 46 -2.94 5.03 6.83
CA HIS A 46 -2.58 3.73 6.25
C HIS A 46 -3.80 2.87 5.94
N GLY A 47 -4.73 2.73 6.90
CA GLY A 47 -5.95 1.96 6.73
C GLY A 47 -6.88 2.53 5.65
N ILE A 48 -7.08 3.85 5.65
CA ILE A 48 -7.87 4.56 4.61
C ILE A 48 -7.23 4.33 3.24
N GLY A 49 -5.90 4.46 3.14
CA GLY A 49 -5.17 4.21 1.90
C GLY A 49 -5.38 2.80 1.36
N LEU A 50 -5.29 1.79 2.23
CA LEU A 50 -5.56 0.38 1.87
C LEU A 50 -6.99 0.17 1.37
N VAL A 51 -7.99 0.72 2.06
CA VAL A 51 -9.41 0.61 1.65
C VAL A 51 -9.63 1.26 0.29
N ILE A 52 -9.13 2.49 0.10
CA ILE A 52 -9.22 3.20 -1.17
C ILE A 52 -8.56 2.38 -2.28
N MET A 53 -7.34 1.88 -2.06
CA MET A 53 -6.62 1.08 -3.04
C MET A 53 -7.38 -0.19 -3.40
N LEU A 54 -7.94 -0.89 -2.42
CA LEU A 54 -8.66 -2.15 -2.66
C LEU A 54 -9.93 -1.90 -3.48
N VAL A 55 -10.79 -0.98 -3.04
CA VAL A 55 -12.04 -0.65 -3.74
C VAL A 55 -11.78 -0.15 -5.15
N THR A 56 -10.84 0.78 -5.32
CA THR A 56 -10.52 1.36 -6.63
C THR A 56 -9.78 0.39 -7.53
N GLY A 57 -9.00 -0.54 -6.96
CA GLY A 57 -8.31 -1.60 -7.70
C GLY A 57 -9.28 -2.59 -8.34
N PHE A 58 -10.31 -3.01 -7.61
CA PHE A 58 -11.42 -3.79 -8.20
C PHE A 58 -12.23 -2.96 -9.19
N GLY A 59 -12.44 -1.67 -8.91
CA GLY A 59 -13.07 -0.74 -9.85
C GLY A 59 -12.32 -0.66 -11.19
N LEU A 60 -10.98 -0.61 -11.16
CA LEU A 60 -10.12 -0.65 -12.35
C LEU A 60 -10.26 -1.99 -13.09
N LEU A 61 -10.25 -3.13 -12.39
CA LEU A 61 -10.44 -4.44 -13.01
C LEU A 61 -11.79 -4.55 -13.73
N ALA A 62 -12.87 -4.05 -13.09
CA ALA A 62 -14.19 -4.01 -13.69
C ALA A 62 -14.23 -3.13 -14.95
N LYS A 63 -13.55 -1.97 -14.93
CA LYS A 63 -13.47 -1.07 -16.09
C LYS A 63 -12.64 -1.63 -17.24
N LEU A 64 -11.71 -2.53 -16.96
CA LEU A 64 -10.95 -3.26 -17.97
C LEU A 64 -11.66 -4.53 -18.47
N GLY A 65 -12.83 -4.88 -17.92
CA GLY A 65 -13.54 -6.12 -18.27
C GLY A 65 -12.88 -7.39 -17.73
N LEU A 66 -11.98 -7.27 -16.74
CA LEU A 66 -11.16 -8.36 -16.20
C LEU A 66 -11.67 -8.91 -14.86
N ALA A 67 -12.82 -8.45 -14.38
CA ALA A 67 -13.34 -8.84 -13.07
C ALA A 67 -13.81 -10.30 -13.01
N SER A 68 -14.32 -10.85 -14.12
CA SER A 68 -14.80 -12.24 -14.19
C SER A 68 -13.68 -13.28 -14.37
N SER A 69 -12.56 -12.88 -14.97
CA SER A 69 -11.39 -13.73 -15.20
C SER A 69 -10.12 -12.93 -14.90
N MET A 70 -9.82 -12.79 -13.61
CA MET A 70 -8.68 -11.99 -13.17
C MET A 70 -7.36 -12.61 -13.63
N PRO A 71 -6.48 -11.84 -14.29
CA PRO A 71 -5.15 -12.31 -14.69
C PRO A 71 -4.23 -12.49 -13.46
N THR A 72 -3.17 -13.30 -13.61
CA THR A 72 -2.20 -13.64 -12.55
C THR A 72 -1.63 -12.38 -11.86
N TRP A 73 -1.32 -11.33 -12.62
CA TRP A 73 -0.79 -10.09 -12.05
C TRP A 73 -1.76 -9.38 -11.08
N ALA A 74 -3.06 -9.60 -11.20
CA ALA A 74 -4.04 -9.03 -10.29
C ALA A 74 -3.95 -9.69 -8.91
N TYR A 75 -3.78 -11.01 -8.87
CA TYR A 75 -3.54 -11.75 -7.62
C TYR A 75 -2.23 -11.36 -6.96
N LEU A 76 -1.15 -11.15 -7.74
CA LEU A 76 0.13 -10.65 -7.20
C LEU A 76 -0.04 -9.30 -6.51
N LYS A 77 -0.87 -8.40 -7.05
CA LYS A 77 -1.18 -7.12 -6.40
C LYS A 77 -1.94 -7.30 -5.10
N PHE A 78 -2.88 -8.24 -5.02
CA PHE A 78 -3.57 -8.54 -3.76
C PHE A 78 -2.58 -9.03 -2.70
N GLY A 79 -1.60 -9.86 -3.11
CA GLY A 79 -0.48 -10.26 -2.25
C GLY A 79 0.32 -9.05 -1.75
N LEU A 80 0.63 -8.09 -2.63
CA LEU A 80 1.33 -6.87 -2.23
C LEU A 80 0.50 -5.98 -1.30
N TRP A 81 -0.80 -5.85 -1.52
CA TRP A 81 -1.68 -5.09 -0.61
C TRP A 81 -1.76 -5.77 0.76
N ALA A 82 -1.86 -7.09 0.81
CA ALA A 82 -1.81 -7.87 2.05
C ALA A 82 -0.46 -7.71 2.77
N PHE A 83 0.65 -7.73 2.03
CA PHE A 83 1.98 -7.45 2.55
C PHE A 83 2.01 -6.08 3.25
N PHE A 84 1.52 -5.01 2.60
CA PHE A 84 1.49 -3.69 3.21
C PHE A 84 0.54 -3.59 4.41
N ALA A 85 -0.62 -4.27 4.37
CA ALA A 85 -1.54 -4.35 5.49
C ALA A 85 -0.90 -4.96 6.75
N VAL A 86 -0.04 -5.97 6.57
CA VAL A 86 0.71 -6.58 7.68
C VAL A 86 1.92 -5.73 8.08
N ALA A 87 2.56 -5.07 7.12
CA ALA A 87 3.80 -4.31 7.32
C ALA A 87 3.69 -3.26 8.43
N ILE A 88 2.56 -2.53 8.53
CA ILE A 88 2.39 -1.52 9.59
C ILE A 88 2.46 -2.11 11.01
N SER A 89 1.96 -3.33 11.18
CA SER A 89 2.00 -4.05 12.46
C SER A 89 3.42 -4.55 12.78
N ILE A 90 4.16 -4.97 11.76
CA ILE A 90 5.57 -5.34 11.88
C ILE A 90 6.39 -4.10 12.28
N LEU A 91 6.18 -2.97 11.61
CA LEU A 91 6.88 -1.72 11.88
C LEU A 91 6.68 -1.23 13.30
N LYS A 92 5.45 -1.31 13.83
CA LYS A 92 5.18 -0.97 15.24
C LYS A 92 6.04 -1.77 16.23
N ARG A 93 6.41 -3.02 15.90
CA ARG A 93 7.12 -3.95 16.81
C ARG A 93 8.62 -4.08 16.51
N LYS A 94 9.00 -3.86 15.25
CA LYS A 94 10.33 -4.19 14.71
C LYS A 94 10.94 -3.04 13.92
N GLY A 95 10.30 -1.88 13.83
CA GLY A 95 10.77 -0.71 13.09
C GLY A 95 12.16 -0.21 13.51
N GLN A 96 12.60 -0.53 14.73
CA GLN A 96 13.96 -0.22 15.22
C GLN A 96 15.08 -0.92 14.44
N ILE A 97 14.77 -2.00 13.69
CA ILE A 97 15.73 -2.63 12.77
C ILE A 97 16.19 -1.61 11.70
N GLY A 98 15.35 -0.61 11.38
CA GLY A 98 15.75 0.52 10.55
C GLY A 98 15.90 0.17 9.07
N MET A 99 17.10 0.41 8.52
CA MET A 99 17.37 0.37 7.08
C MET A 99 17.00 -0.94 6.38
N PRO A 100 17.27 -2.15 6.93
CA PRO A 100 16.86 -3.40 6.27
C PRO A 100 15.35 -3.48 6.04
N ILE A 101 14.53 -3.04 7.01
CA ILE A 101 13.08 -3.01 6.82
C ILE A 101 12.69 -1.94 5.80
N TYR A 102 13.30 -0.77 5.85
CA TYR A 102 13.03 0.28 4.87
C TYR A 102 13.30 -0.18 3.44
N ILE A 103 14.43 -0.85 3.20
CA ILE A 103 14.78 -1.43 1.91
C ILE A 103 13.76 -2.48 1.48
N LEU A 104 13.33 -3.36 2.39
CA LEU A 104 12.27 -4.34 2.11
C LEU A 104 10.96 -3.66 1.67
N LEU A 105 10.58 -2.55 2.32
CA LEU A 105 9.40 -1.78 1.92
C LEU A 105 9.58 -1.14 0.54
N LEU A 106 10.75 -0.57 0.25
CA LEU A 106 11.07 -0.01 -1.06
C LEU A 106 11.01 -1.07 -2.17
N ILE A 107 11.51 -2.27 -1.93
CA ILE A 107 11.38 -3.41 -2.86
C ILE A 107 9.91 -3.72 -3.09
N GLY A 108 9.10 -3.77 -2.03
CA GLY A 108 7.65 -3.98 -2.15
C GLY A 108 6.96 -2.92 -3.00
N TYR A 109 7.30 -1.63 -2.81
CA TYR A 109 6.76 -0.53 -3.61
C TYR A 109 7.22 -0.59 -5.06
N PHE A 110 8.49 -0.92 -5.29
CA PHE A 110 9.04 -1.13 -6.63
C PHE A 110 8.30 -2.26 -7.35
N CYS A 111 8.10 -3.40 -6.71
CA CYS A 111 7.33 -4.51 -7.27
C CYS A 111 5.88 -4.08 -7.60
N ALA A 112 5.22 -3.32 -6.72
CA ALA A 112 3.88 -2.81 -6.96
C ALA A 112 3.82 -1.86 -8.16
N ALA A 113 4.80 -0.96 -8.29
CA ALA A 113 4.92 -0.04 -9.40
C ALA A 113 5.23 -0.79 -10.72
N TYR A 114 6.18 -1.71 -10.70
CA TYR A 114 6.58 -2.51 -11.85
C TYR A 114 5.41 -3.32 -12.41
N ILE A 115 4.71 -4.10 -11.58
CA ILE A 115 3.49 -4.83 -11.97
C ILE A 115 2.36 -3.83 -12.36
N GLY A 116 2.37 -2.65 -11.75
CA GLY A 116 1.52 -1.51 -12.08
C GLY A 116 1.73 -0.95 -13.48
N VAL A 117 2.93 -0.99 -14.03
CA VAL A 117 3.25 -0.39 -15.33
C VAL A 117 3.33 -1.45 -16.43
N MET A 118 3.94 -2.59 -16.14
CA MET A 118 4.30 -3.59 -17.16
C MET A 118 3.17 -4.57 -17.52
N LYS A 119 2.02 -4.52 -16.84
CA LYS A 119 0.86 -5.33 -17.24
C LYS A 119 0.35 -4.94 -18.65
N PRO A 120 0.01 -5.89 -19.55
CA PRO A 120 -0.25 -7.31 -19.33
C PRO A 120 0.89 -8.22 -19.82
N ALA A 121 2.16 -7.80 -19.71
CA ALA A 121 3.29 -8.55 -20.28
C ALA A 121 3.51 -9.98 -19.71
N PHE A 122 2.64 -10.44 -18.79
CA PHE A 122 2.64 -11.76 -18.17
C PHE A 122 1.21 -12.21 -17.85
#